data_AF-A0A2K4MSN6-F1
#
_entry.id   AF-A0A2K4MSN6-F1
#
_cell.length_a   1.000
_cell.length_b   1.000
_cell.length_c   1.000
_cell.angle_alpha   90.00
_cell.angle_beta   90.00
_cell.angle_gamma   90.00
#
_symmetry.space_group_name_H-M   'P 1'
#
loop_
_entity.id
_entity.type
_entity.pdbx_description
1 polymer ?
#
loop_
_entity_poly.entity_id
_entity_poly.type
_entity_poly.pdbx_seq_one_letter_code
_entity_poly.pdbx_strand_id
1 'polypeptide(L)'
;ADLADLGRPLPQLQDAPISETLDVATAMGWLYVVEGSKLGAAILYKLAGKLGLDEHCGARHLAGHPDGRARHWRAFTAVLDGLQLDEAAEARVTAGAVAAFACMNGHLDQVYA
;
A
#
# COMPACT_ATOMS: atom_id res chain seq x y z
N ALA A 1 4.36 0.11 15.50
CA ALA A 1 5.44 0.99 15.99
C ALA A 1 4.98 2.45 15.92
N ASP A 2 4.67 2.99 14.75
CA ASP A 2 4.30 4.42 14.59
C ASP A 2 3.08 4.85 15.42
N LEU A 3 2.00 4.06 15.41
CA LEU A 3 0.84 4.35 16.27
C LEU A 3 1.22 4.41 17.76
N ALA A 4 2.13 3.54 18.20
CA ALA A 4 2.60 3.52 19.58
C ALA A 4 3.45 4.76 19.93
N ASP A 5 4.35 5.19 19.03
CA ASP A 5 5.10 6.45 19.24
C ASP A 5 4.18 7.66 19.36
N LEU A 6 3.07 7.63 18.62
CA LEU A 6 2.03 8.67 18.64
C LEU A 6 1.04 8.52 19.82
N GLY A 7 1.25 7.55 20.72
CA GLY A 7 0.37 7.28 21.86
C GLY A 7 -1.04 6.84 21.44
N ARG A 8 -1.19 6.25 20.25
CA ARG A 8 -2.46 5.75 19.72
C ARG A 8 -2.55 4.23 19.87
N PRO A 9 -3.69 3.69 20.33
CA PRO A 9 -3.91 2.25 20.31
C PRO A 9 -4.00 1.75 18.86
N LEU A 10 -3.74 0.46 18.66
CA LEU A 10 -4.08 -0.17 17.40
C LEU A 10 -5.61 -0.13 17.21
N PRO A 11 -6.10 0.20 16.00
CA PRO A 11 -7.53 0.09 15.72
C PRO A 11 -7.96 -1.38 15.82
N GLN A 12 -9.23 -1.61 16.16
CA GLN A 12 -9.80 -2.94 15.98
C GLN A 12 -9.84 -3.25 14.49
N LEU A 13 -9.10 -4.30 14.09
CA LEU A 13 -9.09 -4.77 12.72
C LEU A 13 -10.45 -5.43 12.45
N GLN A 14 -11.12 -4.98 11.39
CA GLN A 14 -12.22 -5.72 10.79
C GLN A 14 -11.67 -6.96 10.09
N ASP A 15 -12.56 -7.82 9.58
CA ASP A 15 -12.17 -8.94 8.72
C ASP A 15 -11.27 -8.44 7.58
N ALA A 16 -10.30 -9.27 7.18
CA ALA A 16 -9.38 -8.93 6.12
C ALA A 16 -10.18 -8.59 4.84
N PRO A 17 -9.82 -7.51 4.12
CA PRO A 17 -10.55 -7.10 2.92
C PRO A 17 -10.33 -8.05 1.73
N ILE A 18 -9.50 -9.08 1.90
CA ILE A 18 -9.16 -10.10 0.92
C ILE A 18 -9.24 -11.49 1.54
N SER A 19 -9.60 -12.48 0.71
CA SER A 19 -9.60 -13.90 1.09
C SER A 19 -8.16 -14.44 1.19
N GLU A 20 -7.95 -15.43 2.07
CA GLU A 20 -6.71 -16.22 2.13
C GLU A 20 -6.48 -17.06 0.85
N THR A 21 -7.53 -17.33 0.07
CA THR A 21 -7.46 -18.12 -1.17
C THR A 21 -7.47 -17.25 -2.43
N LEU A 22 -6.93 -16.03 -2.35
CA LEU A 22 -6.90 -15.09 -3.48
C LEU A 22 -6.02 -15.63 -4.62
N ASP A 23 -6.52 -15.59 -5.86
CA ASP A 23 -5.71 -15.99 -7.01
C ASP A 23 -4.59 -14.97 -7.30
N VAL A 24 -3.52 -15.44 -7.95
CA VAL A 24 -2.33 -14.63 -8.21
C VAL A 24 -2.65 -13.35 -8.97
N ALA A 25 -3.53 -13.40 -9.97
CA ALA A 25 -3.85 -12.22 -10.78
C ALA A 25 -4.54 -11.15 -9.92
N THR A 26 -5.56 -11.52 -9.16
CA THR A 26 -6.21 -10.59 -8.24
C THR A 26 -5.24 -10.05 -7.18
N ALA A 27 -4.40 -10.91 -6.59
CA ALA A 27 -3.40 -10.51 -5.60
C ALA A 27 -2.38 -9.50 -6.16
N MET A 28 -1.96 -9.66 -7.41
CA MET A 28 -1.07 -8.70 -8.08
C MET A 28 -1.69 -7.33 -8.26
N GLY A 29 -3.01 -7.26 -8.49
CA GLY A 29 -3.75 -6.00 -8.50
C GLY A 29 -3.69 -5.26 -7.16
N TRP A 30 -3.89 -5.98 -6.06
CA TRP A 30 -3.76 -5.42 -4.70
C TRP A 30 -2.34 -4.95 -4.41
N LEU A 31 -1.35 -5.79 -4.74
CA LEU A 31 0.07 -5.45 -4.57
C LEU A 31 0.47 -4.23 -5.39
N TYR A 32 -0.05 -4.07 -6.62
CA TYR A 32 0.20 -2.89 -7.44
C TYR A 32 -0.18 -1.59 -6.73
N VAL A 33 -1.37 -1.57 -6.10
CA VAL A 33 -1.83 -0.40 -5.35
C VAL A 33 -0.99 -0.15 -4.10
N VAL A 34 -0.70 -1.20 -3.33
CA VAL A 34 0.09 -1.11 -2.09
C VAL A 34 1.53 -0.66 -2.38
N GLU A 35 2.20 -1.28 -3.35
CA GLU A 35 3.57 -0.90 -3.74
C GLU A 35 3.60 0.49 -4.38
N GLY A 36 2.60 0.84 -5.20
CA GLY A 36 2.49 2.15 -5.83
C GLY A 36 2.31 3.29 -4.82
N SER A 37 1.59 3.05 -3.72
CA SER A 37 1.38 4.05 -2.65
C SER A 37 2.70 4.55 -2.04
N LYS A 38 3.75 3.72 -2.04
CA LYS A 38 5.07 4.04 -1.49
C LYS A 38 5.83 5.10 -2.31
N LEU A 39 5.46 5.30 -3.58
CA LEU A 39 6.00 6.38 -4.42
C LEU A 39 5.52 7.75 -3.90
N GLY A 40 4.21 7.88 -3.68
CA GLY A 40 3.58 9.10 -3.15
C GLY A 40 3.95 9.39 -1.71
N ALA A 41 4.27 8.35 -0.93
CA ALA A 41 4.70 8.47 0.47
C ALA A 41 5.93 9.37 0.67
N ALA A 42 6.75 9.63 -0.36
CA ALA A 42 7.85 10.59 -0.27
C ALA A 42 7.38 12.02 0.08
N ILE A 43 6.24 12.44 -0.49
CA ILE A 43 5.66 13.75 -0.20
C ILE A 43 5.12 13.76 1.23
N LEU A 44 4.41 12.71 1.62
CA LEU A 44 3.87 12.57 2.97
C LEU A 44 4.98 12.54 4.02
N TYR A 45 6.10 11.86 3.75
CA TYR A 45 7.27 11.82 4.63
C TYR A 45 7.83 13.23 4.88
N LYS A 46 7.98 14.03 3.81
CA LYS A 46 8.41 15.42 3.92
C LYS A 46 7.43 16.27 4.73
N LEU A 47 6.13 16.01 4.62
CA LEU A 47 5.11 16.71 5.41
C LEU A 47 5.12 16.26 6.88
N ALA A 48 5.33 14.97 7.15
CA ALA A 48 5.47 14.43 8.49
C ALA A 48 6.66 15.05 9.25
N GLY A 49 7.76 15.34 8.55
CA GLY A 49 8.90 16.08 9.13
C GLY A 49 8.54 17.46 9.66
N LYS A 50 7.51 18.13 9.10
CA LYS A 50 7.02 19.42 9.64
C LYS A 50 6.29 19.27 10.98
N LEU A 51 5.88 18.05 11.32
CA LEU A 51 5.28 17.67 12.60
C LEU A 51 6.31 17.10 13.58
N GLY A 52 7.61 17.07 13.21
CA GLY A 52 8.67 16.48 14.02
C GLY A 52 8.69 14.95 13.99
N LEU A 53 8.12 14.33 12.95
CA LEU A 53 8.08 12.87 12.77
C LEU A 53 9.06 12.42 11.68
N ASP A 54 9.64 11.24 11.84
CA ASP A 54 10.66 10.68 10.96
C ASP A 54 10.70 9.14 10.97
N GLU A 55 11.74 8.55 10.37
CA GLU A 55 11.95 7.10 10.29
C GLU A 55 12.32 6.43 11.62
N HIS A 56 12.49 7.22 12.69
CA HIS A 56 12.77 6.75 14.03
C HIS A 56 11.60 6.97 14.98
N CYS A 57 10.69 7.90 14.68
CA CYS A 57 9.52 8.23 15.49
C CYS A 57 8.31 8.65 14.64
N GLY A 58 7.24 7.85 14.66
CA GLY A 58 5.92 8.19 14.14
C GLY A 58 5.74 8.20 12.61
N ALA A 59 6.80 8.08 11.81
CA ALA A 59 6.72 8.05 10.35
C ALA A 59 7.56 6.94 9.69
N ARG A 60 7.83 5.84 10.40
CA ARG A 60 8.60 4.70 9.86
C ARG A 60 7.94 4.08 8.64
N HIS A 61 6.61 3.98 8.61
CA HIS A 61 5.86 3.44 7.47
C HIS A 61 5.96 4.32 6.20
N LEU A 62 6.30 5.60 6.36
CA LEU A 62 6.51 6.52 5.25
C LEU A 62 7.95 6.52 4.75
N ALA A 63 8.90 5.90 5.47
CA ALA A 63 10.31 5.88 5.09
C ALA A 63 10.52 5.26 3.70
N GLY A 64 11.61 5.66 3.05
CA GLY A 64 11.95 5.15 1.72
C GLY A 64 12.45 3.71 1.79
N HIS A 65 12.20 2.94 0.73
CA HIS A 65 12.89 1.66 0.56
C HIS A 65 14.42 1.87 0.55
N PRO A 66 15.23 1.00 1.20
CA PRO A 66 16.69 1.14 1.23
C PRO A 66 17.34 1.32 -0.15
N ASP A 67 16.84 0.58 -1.14
CA ASP A 67 17.34 0.64 -2.54
C ASP A 67 16.85 1.85 -3.35
N GLY A 68 16.00 2.69 -2.74
CA GLY A 68 15.32 3.82 -3.34
C GLY A 68 13.97 3.48 -3.94
N ARG A 69 12.96 4.33 -3.68
CA ARG A 69 11.55 4.14 -4.08
C ARG A 69 11.37 3.85 -5.57
N ALA A 70 12.00 4.64 -6.44
CA ALA A 70 11.87 4.50 -7.89
C ALA A 70 12.54 3.22 -8.42
N ARG A 71 13.60 2.74 -7.77
CA ARG A 71 14.24 1.48 -8.15
C ARG A 71 13.37 0.30 -7.74
N HIS A 72 12.89 0.32 -6.50
CA HIS A 72 11.99 -0.71 -5.97
C HIS A 72 10.71 -0.82 -6.80
N TRP A 73 10.09 0.32 -7.14
CA TRP A 73 8.90 0.35 -7.99
C TRP A 73 9.14 -0.27 -9.36
N ARG A 74 10.22 0.13 -10.05
CA ARG A 74 10.55 -0.44 -11.37
C ARG A 74 10.81 -1.94 -11.30
N ALA A 75 11.45 -2.42 -10.23
CA ALA A 75 11.68 -3.85 -10.04
C ALA A 75 10.36 -4.60 -9.85
N PHE A 76 9.43 -4.06 -9.05
CA PHE A 76 8.11 -4.64 -8.86
C PHE A 76 7.31 -4.66 -10.17
N THR A 77 7.20 -3.54 -10.90
CA THR A 77 6.43 -3.51 -12.14
C THR A 77 7.03 -4.41 -13.21
N ALA A 78 8.36 -4.56 -13.27
CA ALA A 78 9.00 -5.51 -14.18
C ALA A 78 8.60 -6.97 -13.90
N VAL A 79 8.36 -7.34 -12.64
CA VAL A 79 7.83 -8.67 -12.29
C VAL A 79 6.38 -8.81 -12.75
N LEU A 80 5.56 -7.79 -12.51
CA LEU A 80 4.15 -7.77 -12.93
C LEU A 80 4.02 -7.85 -14.47
N ASP A 81 4.75 -7.02 -15.19
CA ASP A 81 4.78 -6.96 -16.66
C ASP A 81 5.33 -8.25 -17.28
N GLY A 82 6.12 -9.02 -16.52
CA GLY A 82 6.67 -10.30 -16.96
C GLY A 82 5.69 -11.48 -16.84
N LEU A 83 4.56 -11.32 -16.14
CA LEU A 83 3.58 -12.38 -15.97
C LEU A 83 2.90 -12.69 -17.30
N GLN A 84 2.83 -13.99 -17.64
CA GLN A 84 2.05 -14.46 -18.78
C GLN A 84 0.60 -14.64 -18.34
N LEU A 85 -0.21 -13.61 -18.56
CA LEU A 85 -1.63 -13.59 -18.20
C LEU A 85 -2.47 -13.69 -19.47
N ASP A 86 -3.59 -14.41 -19.38
CA ASP A 86 -4.65 -14.29 -20.39
C ASP A 86 -5.52 -13.05 -20.10
N GLU A 87 -6.38 -12.69 -21.05
CA GLU A 87 -7.27 -11.53 -20.94
C GLU A 87 -8.15 -11.58 -19.68
N ALA A 88 -8.60 -12.78 -19.31
CA ALA A 88 -9.42 -12.97 -18.11
C ALA A 88 -8.62 -12.72 -16.83
N ALA A 89 -7.35 -13.10 -16.78
CA ALA A 89 -6.45 -12.83 -15.67
C ALA A 89 -6.05 -11.35 -15.61
N GLU A 90 -5.75 -10.70 -16.73
CA GLU A 90 -5.50 -9.25 -16.76
C GLU A 90 -6.70 -8.44 -16.23
N ALA A 91 -7.92 -8.85 -16.60
CA ALA A 91 -9.14 -8.26 -16.06
C ALA A 91 -9.22 -8.43 -14.53
N ARG A 92 -8.80 -9.57 -13.98
CA ARG A 92 -8.74 -9.81 -12.52
C ARG A 92 -7.65 -8.99 -11.83
N VAL A 93 -6.49 -8.77 -12.45
CA VAL A 93 -5.47 -7.83 -11.93
C VAL A 93 -6.08 -6.44 -11.78
N THR A 94 -6.75 -5.97 -12.83
CA THR A 94 -7.38 -4.64 -12.82
C THR A 94 -8.49 -4.55 -11.78
N ALA A 95 -9.37 -5.56 -11.69
CA ALA A 95 -10.41 -5.63 -10.68
C ALA A 95 -9.85 -5.64 -9.25
N GLY A 96 -8.75 -6.38 -9.01
CA GLY A 96 -8.04 -6.39 -7.74
C GLY A 96 -7.51 -5.02 -7.35
N ALA A 97 -6.91 -4.28 -8.29
CA ALA A 97 -6.43 -2.92 -8.06
C ALA A 97 -7.58 -1.96 -7.73
N VAL A 98 -8.70 -2.03 -8.45
CA VAL A 98 -9.90 -1.23 -8.16
C VAL A 98 -10.44 -1.53 -6.77
N ALA A 99 -10.52 -2.81 -6.38
CA ALA A 99 -10.97 -3.22 -5.06
C ALA A 99 -10.04 -2.69 -3.95
N ALA A 100 -8.72 -2.72 -4.16
CA ALA A 100 -7.74 -2.20 -3.21
C ALA A 100 -7.90 -0.68 -2.98
N PHE A 101 -8.12 0.09 -4.05
CA PHE A 101 -8.42 1.53 -3.93
C PHE A 101 -9.72 1.79 -3.18
N ALA A 102 -10.79 1.05 -3.52
CA ALA A 102 -12.08 1.17 -2.84
C ALA A 102 -11.97 0.86 -1.34
N CYS A 103 -11.22 -0.19 -0.98
CA CYS A 103 -10.93 -0.55 0.41
C CYS A 103 -10.18 0.57 1.15
N MET A 104 -9.14 1.14 0.55
CA MET A 104 -8.42 2.26 1.14
C MET A 104 -9.32 3.48 1.38
N ASN A 105 -10.16 3.84 0.42
CA ASN A 105 -11.11 4.94 0.58
C ASN A 105 -12.12 4.67 1.72
N GLY A 106 -12.65 3.45 1.81
CA GLY A 106 -13.53 3.06 2.91
C GLY A 106 -12.86 3.19 4.28
N HIS A 107 -11.57 2.90 4.40
CA HIS A 107 -10.82 3.15 5.64
C HIS A 107 -10.64 4.63 5.94
N LEU A 108 -10.42 5.48 4.93
CA LEU A 108 -10.35 6.93 5.13
C LEU A 108 -11.69 7.48 5.63
N ASP A 109 -12.80 7.03 5.05
CA ASP A 109 -14.13 7.44 5.48
C ASP A 109 -14.39 7.04 6.94
N GLN A 110 -13.97 5.85 7.36
CA GLN A 110 -14.11 5.41 8.76
C GLN A 110 -13.28 6.23 9.75
N VAL A 111 -12.08 6.70 9.35
CA VAL A 111 -11.16 7.44 10.22
C VAL A 111 -11.55 8.92 10.33
N TYR A 112 -12.12 9.50 9.27
CA TYR A 112 -12.41 10.93 9.16
C TYR A 112 -13.90 11.31 9.12
N ALA A 113 -14.81 10.35 9.29
CA ALA A 113 -16.23 10.61 9.54
C ALA A 113 -16.46 11.32 10.90
#